data_AF-A0AAE0IV66-F1
#
_entry.id   AF-A0AAE0IV66-F1
#
_cell.length_a   1.000
_cell.length_b   1.000
_cell.length_c   1.000
_cell.angle_alpha   90.00
_cell.angle_beta   90.00
_cell.angle_gamma   90.00
#
_symmetry.space_group_name_H-M   'P 1'
#
loop_
_entity.id
_entity.type
_entity.pdbx_description
1 polymer ?
#
loop_
_entity_poly.entity_id
_entity_poly.type
_entity_poly.pdbx_seq_one_letter_code
_entity_poly.pdbx_strand_id
1 'polypeptide(L)'
;MTSTMTDQPRSKIMEENPVGRGLDAFHTSFNLPCAKRKISGTTDALGQLDQEDVQYLTLDLLSTLLNIPATLLLPSKTGRGTLRNDLLKLISAVRVALCNKQSLTARTRCCKVNT
;
A
#
# COMPACT_ATOMS: atom_id res chain seq x y z
N MET A 1 -36.10 -4.77 -5.22
CA MET A 1 -35.54 -5.03 -6.57
C MET A 1 -34.54 -3.91 -6.83
N THR A 2 -33.22 -4.11 -6.81
CA THR A 2 -32.43 -4.98 -7.69
C THR A 2 -31.11 -5.42 -7.01
N SER A 3 -30.94 -6.73 -6.79
CA SER A 3 -29.66 -7.29 -6.37
C SER A 3 -28.80 -7.65 -7.59
N THR A 4 -27.72 -6.89 -7.76
CA THR A 4 -26.34 -7.43 -7.88
C THR A 4 -26.08 -8.55 -8.92
N MET A 5 -26.21 -8.27 -10.23
CA MET A 5 -25.55 -9.12 -11.25
C MET A 5 -24.04 -8.83 -11.43
N THR A 6 -23.55 -7.70 -10.89
CA THR A 6 -22.13 -7.31 -10.95
C THR A 6 -21.27 -7.92 -9.85
N ASP A 7 -21.85 -8.40 -8.74
CA ASP A 7 -21.10 -8.97 -7.61
C ASP A 7 -20.75 -10.45 -7.79
N GLN A 8 -21.53 -11.20 -8.57
CA GLN A 8 -21.32 -12.63 -8.80
C GLN A 8 -19.94 -12.97 -9.42
N PRO A 9 -19.43 -12.25 -10.45
CA PRO A 9 -18.07 -12.50 -10.94
C PRO A 9 -17.00 -12.07 -9.94
N ARG A 10 -17.25 -11.04 -9.12
CA ARG A 10 -16.29 -10.54 -8.14
C ARG A 10 -16.11 -11.49 -6.95
N SER A 11 -17.20 -11.99 -6.38
CA SER A 11 -17.16 -12.97 -5.28
C SER A 11 -16.40 -14.22 -5.71
N LYS A 12 -16.73 -14.75 -6.89
CA LYS A 12 -16.08 -15.93 -7.47
C LYS A 12 -14.57 -15.73 -7.66
N ILE A 13 -14.15 -14.59 -8.20
CA ILE A 13 -12.71 -14.25 -8.32
C ILE A 13 -12.03 -14.24 -6.95
N MET A 14 -12.67 -13.67 -5.92
CA MET A 14 -12.11 -13.60 -4.56
C MET A 14 -12.05 -14.96 -3.86
N GLU A 15 -13.01 -15.84 -4.12
CA GLU A 15 -13.02 -17.23 -3.62
C GLU A 15 -11.93 -18.08 -4.27
N GLU A 16 -11.76 -17.98 -5.59
CA GLU A 16 -10.75 -18.74 -6.36
C GLU A 16 -9.32 -18.20 -6.14
N ASN A 17 -9.19 -16.92 -5.79
CA ASN A 17 -7.91 -16.23 -5.66
C ASN A 17 -7.81 -15.52 -4.29
N PRO A 18 -7.69 -16.27 -3.19
CA PRO A 18 -7.73 -15.70 -1.85
C PRO A 18 -6.57 -14.75 -1.60
N VAL A 19 -6.90 -13.55 -1.12
CA VAL A 19 -5.93 -12.48 -0.83
C VAL A 19 -5.09 -12.82 0.41
N GLY A 20 -5.65 -13.55 1.37
CA GLY A 20 -5.07 -13.77 2.70
C GLY A 20 -3.63 -14.30 2.68
N ARG A 21 -3.37 -15.43 2.00
CA ARG A 21 -2.01 -16.01 1.90
C ARG A 21 -1.01 -15.07 1.21
N GLY A 22 -1.50 -14.19 0.34
CA GLY A 22 -0.66 -13.23 -0.34
C GLY A 22 -0.07 -12.16 0.59
N LEU A 23 -0.64 -11.95 1.78
CA LEU A 23 -0.26 -10.87 2.70
C LEU A 23 0.67 -11.30 3.84
N ASP A 24 1.02 -12.58 3.96
CA ASP A 24 1.89 -13.09 5.03
C ASP A 24 3.27 -12.41 5.06
N ALA A 25 3.83 -12.15 3.87
CA ALA A 25 5.09 -11.43 3.72
C ALA A 25 4.98 -9.98 4.22
N PHE A 26 3.90 -9.28 3.85
CA PHE A 26 3.65 -7.92 4.34
C PHE A 26 3.47 -7.89 5.86
N HIS A 27 2.74 -8.86 6.44
CA HIS A 27 2.57 -8.94 7.88
C HIS A 27 3.92 -9.07 8.60
N THR A 28 4.87 -9.81 8.02
CA THR A 28 6.25 -9.88 8.52
C THR A 28 6.96 -8.53 8.44
N SER A 29 6.85 -7.84 7.30
CA SER A 29 7.41 -6.49 7.12
C SER A 29 6.85 -5.47 8.10
N PHE A 30 5.54 -5.51 8.39
CA PHE A 30 4.88 -4.63 9.35
C PHE A 30 5.39 -4.82 10.79
N ASN A 31 5.67 -6.06 11.17
CA ASN A 31 6.14 -6.37 12.51
C ASN A 31 7.59 -5.90 12.76
N LEU A 32 8.41 -5.74 11.72
CA LEU A 32 9.81 -5.31 11.87
C LEU A 32 9.95 -3.89 12.46
N PRO A 33 9.31 -2.82 11.91
CA PRO A 33 9.32 -1.49 12.52
C PRO A 33 8.72 -1.46 13.92
N CYS A 34 7.67 -2.26 14.18
CA CYS A 34 7.02 -2.36 15.48
C CYS A 34 7.97 -2.98 16.52
N ALA A 35 8.63 -4.09 16.18
CA ALA A 35 9.60 -4.76 17.03
C ALA A 35 10.80 -3.85 17.35
N LYS A 36 11.33 -3.14 16.36
CA LYS A 36 12.43 -2.17 16.54
C LYS A 36 12.08 -1.08 17.56
N ARG A 37 10.81 -0.64 17.58
CA ARG A 37 10.30 0.39 18.50
C ARG A 37 9.70 -0.16 19.80
N LYS A 38 9.73 -1.49 20.00
CA LYS A 38 9.09 -2.18 21.13
C LYS A 38 7.58 -1.86 21.25
N ILE A 39 6.94 -1.62 20.10
CA ILE A 39 5.50 -1.37 20.01
C ILE A 39 4.83 -2.71 19.70
N SER A 40 3.70 -2.97 20.35
CA SER A 40 2.88 -4.15 20.03
C SER A 40 2.39 -4.03 18.58
N GLY A 41 2.59 -5.05 17.75
CA GLY A 41 2.21 -5.12 16.32
C GLY A 41 0.70 -5.14 16.09
N THR A 42 0.01 -4.15 16.64
CA THR A 42 -1.44 -3.91 16.55
C THR A 42 -1.70 -2.77 15.58
N THR A 43 -2.94 -2.62 15.11
CA THR A 43 -3.33 -1.51 14.23
C THR A 43 -3.03 -0.13 14.83
N ASP A 44 -3.07 -0.01 16.16
CA ASP A 44 -2.76 1.23 16.89
C ASP A 44 -1.28 1.62 16.80
N ALA A 45 -0.40 0.68 16.43
CA ALA A 45 1.02 0.95 16.22
C ALA A 45 1.26 1.89 15.03
N LEU A 46 0.36 1.91 14.04
CA LEU A 46 0.54 2.73 12.84
C LEU A 46 0.62 4.23 13.16
N GLY A 47 -0.11 4.68 14.18
CA GLY A 47 -0.07 6.08 14.66
C GLY A 47 1.22 6.45 15.40
N GLN A 48 2.04 5.46 15.77
CA GLN A 48 3.31 5.64 16.47
C GLN A 48 4.53 5.51 15.53
N LEU A 49 4.30 5.11 14.28
CA LEU A 49 5.35 5.08 13.26
C LEU A 49 5.55 6.47 12.69
N ASP A 50 6.80 6.78 12.34
CA ASP A 50 7.09 8.00 11.59
C ASP A 50 6.54 7.90 10.16
N GLN A 51 6.47 9.05 9.50
CA GLN A 51 5.91 9.11 8.16
C GLN A 51 6.72 8.30 7.13
N GLU A 52 8.03 8.16 7.31
CA GLU A 52 8.88 7.44 6.38
C GLU A 52 8.59 5.94 6.44
N ASP A 53 8.45 5.38 7.64
CA ASP A 53 8.04 4.00 7.84
C ASP A 53 6.64 3.73 7.31
N VAL A 54 5.68 4.63 7.56
CA VAL A 54 4.32 4.48 7.02
C VAL A 54 4.35 4.45 5.49
N GLN A 55 5.18 5.29 4.86
CA GLN A 55 5.34 5.31 3.41
C GLN A 55 6.02 4.04 2.89
N TYR A 56 7.05 3.54 3.57
CA TYR A 56 7.72 2.28 3.23
C TYR A 56 6.75 1.09 3.33
N LEU A 57 6.03 0.98 4.45
CA LEU A 57 5.01 -0.05 4.66
C LEU A 57 3.88 0.03 3.64
N THR A 58 3.48 1.24 3.25
CA THR A 58 2.50 1.44 2.17
C THR A 58 3.02 0.89 0.85
N LEU A 59 4.27 1.18 0.48
CA LEU A 59 4.87 0.64 -0.74
C LEU A 59 5.00 -0.88 -0.70
N ASP A 60 5.37 -1.45 0.45
CA ASP A 60 5.50 -2.89 0.63
C ASP A 60 4.13 -3.60 0.52
N LEU A 61 3.09 -3.04 1.15
CA LEU A 61 1.72 -3.50 1.02
C LEU A 61 1.26 -3.48 -0.45
N LEU A 62 1.44 -2.34 -1.12
CA LEU A 62 1.00 -2.19 -2.51
C LEU A 62 1.75 -3.14 -3.45
N SER A 63 3.05 -3.35 -3.23
CA SER A 63 3.86 -4.30 -3.99
C SER A 63 3.41 -5.74 -3.75
N THR A 64 3.07 -6.07 -2.51
CA THR A 64 2.52 -7.38 -2.14
C THR A 64 1.19 -7.62 -2.83
N LEU A 65 0.28 -6.64 -2.81
CA LEU A 65 -1.02 -6.73 -3.49
C LEU A 65 -0.86 -6.97 -5.00
N LEU A 66 0.11 -6.33 -5.67
CA LEU A 66 0.36 -6.55 -7.10
C LEU A 66 0.68 -8.00 -7.46
N ASN A 67 1.23 -8.78 -6.52
CA ASN A 67 1.60 -10.17 -6.72
C ASN A 67 0.43 -11.14 -6.45
N ILE A 68 -0.71 -10.64 -5.97
CA ILE A 68 -1.90 -11.45 -5.70
C ILE A 68 -2.72 -11.60 -6.98
N PRO A 69 -3.03 -12.84 -7.42
CA PRO A 69 -3.78 -13.09 -8.66
C PRO A 69 -5.11 -12.35 -8.76
N ALA A 70 -5.82 -12.16 -7.66
CA ALA A 70 -7.07 -11.41 -7.62
C ALA A 70 -6.93 -9.98 -8.20
N THR A 71 -5.78 -9.32 -8.01
CA THR A 71 -5.61 -7.94 -8.50
C THR A 71 -5.52 -7.83 -10.02
N LEU A 72 -5.10 -8.89 -10.70
CA LEU A 72 -5.09 -9.00 -12.16
C LEU A 72 -6.49 -9.23 -12.74
N LEU A 73 -7.36 -9.89 -11.97
CA LEU A 73 -8.67 -10.33 -12.43
C LEU A 73 -9.79 -9.36 -12.05
N LEU A 74 -9.63 -8.66 -10.93
CA LEU A 74 -10.62 -7.72 -10.45
C LEU A 74 -10.68 -6.48 -11.37
N PRO A 75 -11.87 -6.10 -11.85
CA PRO A 75 -12.02 -4.88 -12.65
C PRO A 75 -11.72 -3.65 -11.80
N SER A 76 -11.15 -2.63 -12.44
CA SER A 76 -10.99 -1.31 -11.85
C SER A 76 -12.35 -0.71 -11.49
N LYS A 77 -12.43 -0.04 -10.33
CA LYS A 77 -13.60 0.79 -9.98
C LYS A 77 -13.48 2.24 -10.47
N THR A 78 -12.29 2.65 -10.92
CA THR A 78 -11.99 4.03 -11.35
C THR A 78 -12.18 4.22 -12.86
N GLY A 79 -12.56 3.16 -13.58
CA GLY A 79 -12.83 3.19 -15.01
C GLY A 79 -12.23 2.00 -15.73
N ARG A 80 -11.37 2.25 -16.73
CA ARG A 80 -10.81 1.22 -17.59
C ARG A 80 -9.65 0.47 -16.94
N GLY A 81 -9.68 -0.86 -17.03
CA GLY A 81 -8.57 -1.75 -16.65
C GLY A 81 -8.89 -2.59 -15.42
N THR A 82 -7.85 -3.02 -14.73
CA THR A 82 -7.90 -3.93 -13.58
C THR A 82 -7.50 -3.21 -12.29
N LEU A 83 -7.78 -3.81 -11.14
CA LEU A 83 -7.30 -3.35 -9.84
C LEU A 83 -5.76 -3.20 -9.83
N ARG A 84 -5.03 -4.08 -10.52
CA ARG A 84 -3.58 -3.96 -10.71
C ARG A 84 -3.17 -2.63 -11.35
N ASN A 85 -3.92 -2.15 -12.34
CA ASN A 85 -3.64 -0.85 -12.97
C ASN A 85 -3.80 0.31 -11.98
N ASP A 86 -4.80 0.25 -11.11
CA ASP A 86 -5.03 1.27 -10.08
C ASP A 86 -3.93 1.25 -9.01
N LEU A 87 -3.51 0.06 -8.58
CA LEU A 87 -2.39 -0.10 -7.64
C LEU A 87 -1.07 0.45 -8.21
N LEU A 88 -0.78 0.22 -9.50
CA LEU A 88 0.41 0.79 -10.15
C LEU A 88 0.40 2.32 -10.17
N LYS A 89 -0.75 2.93 -10.45
CA LYS A 89 -0.91 4.40 -10.38
C LYS A 89 -0.68 4.91 -8.96
N LEU A 90 -1.23 4.21 -7.96
CA LEU A 90 -1.06 4.57 -6.55
C LEU A 90 0.40 4.47 -6.10
N ILE A 91 1.11 3.39 -6.46
CA ILE A 91 2.55 3.24 -6.18
C ILE A 91 3.34 4.40 -6.78
N SER A 92 3.05 4.76 -8.03
CA SER A 92 3.69 5.89 -8.70
C SER A 92 3.48 7.19 -7.91
N ALA A 93 2.24 7.48 -7.51
CA ALA A 93 1.91 8.67 -6.71
C ALA A 93 2.63 8.70 -5.35
N VAL A 94 2.68 7.57 -4.63
CA VAL A 94 3.39 7.45 -3.35
C VAL A 94 4.90 7.69 -3.53
N ARG A 95 5.50 7.12 -4.58
CA ARG A 95 6.92 7.34 -4.91
C ARG A 95 7.22 8.80 -5.25
N VAL A 96 6.34 9.46 -6.00
CA VAL A 96 6.47 10.90 -6.30
C VAL A 96 6.39 11.73 -5.02
N ALA A 97 5.45 11.42 -4.12
CA ALA A 97 5.32 12.11 -2.84
C ALA A 97 6.58 11.97 -1.96
N LEU A 98 7.19 10.78 -1.94
CA LEU A 98 8.48 10.52 -1.27
C LEU A 98 9.62 11.36 -1.87
N CYS A 99 9.77 11.36 -3.20
CA CYS A 99 10.81 12.14 -3.88
C CYS A 99 10.66 13.64 -3.63
N ASN A 100 9.43 14.16 -3.71
CA ASN A 100 9.14 15.56 -3.42
C ASN A 100 9.51 15.94 -1.99
N LYS A 101 9.24 15.06 -1.00
CA LYS A 101 9.67 15.25 0.39
C LYS A 101 11.19 15.28 0.55
N GLN A 102 11.91 14.38 -0.10
CA GLN A 102 13.37 14.38 -0.06
C GLN A 102 13.95 15.64 -0.69
N SER A 103 13.38 16.11 -1.81
CA SER A 103 13.76 17.38 -2.47
C SER A 103 13.49 18.60 -1.58
N LEU A 104 12.33 18.67 -0.92
CA LEU A 104 12.00 19.71 0.06
C LEU A 104 12.98 19.68 1.25
N THR A 105 13.27 18.50 1.79
CA THR A 105 14.20 18.32 2.92
C THR A 105 15.63 18.71 2.53
N ALA A 106 16.07 18.37 1.32
CA ALA A 106 17.36 18.80 0.77
C ALA A 106 17.41 20.33 0.58
N ARG A 107 16.36 20.92 0.00
CA ARG A 107 16.22 22.38 -0.15
C ARG A 107 16.26 23.11 1.20
N THR A 108 15.53 22.64 2.21
CA THR A 108 15.56 23.25 3.55
C THR A 108 16.90 23.06 4.25
N ARG A 109 17.62 21.95 4.05
CA ARG A 109 18.98 21.76 4.58
C ARG A 109 19.97 22.72 3.95
N CYS A 110 19.90 22.98 2.64
CA CYS A 110 20.72 24.02 2.00
C CYS A 110 20.46 25.42 2.57
N CYS A 111 19.22 25.76 2.93
CA CYS A 111 18.91 27.05 3.54
C CYS A 111 19.32 27.18 5.02
N LYS A 112 19.61 26.08 5.72
CA LYS A 112 19.92 26.08 7.17
C LYS A 112 21.43 26.14 7.49
N VAL A 113 22.30 26.09 6.48
CA VAL A 113 23.77 26.06 6.62
C VAL A 113 24.40 27.46 6.45
N ASN A 114 23.60 28.53 6.45
CA ASN A 114 24.05 29.91 6.19
C ASN A 114 23.62 30.93 7.26
N THR A 115 23.77 30.57 8.53
CA THR A 115 23.74 31.48 9.70
C THR A 115 24.68 30.92 10.76
#